data_AF-A0A523VUQ2-F1
#
_entry.id   AF-A0A523VUQ2-F1
#
_cell.length_a   1.000
_cell.length_b   1.000
_cell.length_c   1.000
_cell.angle_alpha   90.00
_cell.angle_beta   90.00
_cell.angle_gamma   90.00
#
_symmetry.space_group_name_H-M   'P 1'
#
loop_
_entity.id
_entity.type
_entity.pdbx_description
1 polymer ?
#
loop_
_entity_poly.entity_id
_entity_poly.type
_entity_poly.pdbx_seq_one_letter_code
_entity_poly.pdbx_strand_id
1 'polypeptide(L)'
;MAEKEFNDKIQKGNIFIKKEAFRNMLTHVLRFGSDALEQSIEVMGICVGKYDNVEDKVIVENAVPLIHGDKAEIGFDKDTYSLFKEIGKKYSSDLIGYYHSHPSWGLYLSESDTNNLQYFQGETFPYGFGIVFDHTLMGKNGNLGFEIYRLDDYSKAEKYHTVPFEIELPASLEYFKWVQKFSEDFHKKDPILIKELNEFVEPPPGELQEIPTSEETIESDDEIIDYLQMDSIISGFQQGTENFSKEVTDMIKTQIGEWINKMNQGTSRGTEYISKALSKMKEAISSGLIKVDNWFKKTLNETVNEFKKSISKYVDSRVEVNRDLKEHISSSKDKLIEEIKTIIENNFGDINNELETLGNSMSEKIQESTQMILHIEELVNNYKTNITATNDQVNSLAEDIEKKIETSLTPLQNNIDEKIVKLSTELQHFKDYNSEIKILFEKLQKIITGFRNLS
;
A
#
# COMPACT_ATOMS: atom_id res chain seq x y z
N MET A 1 10.25 -28.47 -25.69
CA MET A 1 11.33 -27.64 -25.14
C MET A 1 10.81 -26.24 -24.83
N ALA A 2 10.37 -25.48 -25.84
CA ALA A 2 9.81 -24.13 -25.67
C ALA A 2 8.82 -23.97 -24.50
N GLU A 3 7.81 -24.85 -24.39
CA GLU A 3 6.79 -24.82 -23.32
C GLU A 3 7.37 -24.97 -21.90
N LYS A 4 8.51 -25.67 -21.75
CA LYS A 4 9.19 -25.83 -20.45
C LYS A 4 10.11 -24.64 -20.13
N GLU A 5 10.84 -24.12 -21.12
CA GLU A 5 11.57 -22.86 -20.98
C GLU A 5 10.64 -21.66 -20.73
N PHE A 6 9.41 -21.73 -21.22
CA PHE A 6 8.38 -20.74 -20.98
C PHE A 6 7.88 -20.78 -19.53
N ASN A 7 7.49 -21.97 -19.04
CA ASN A 7 7.06 -22.15 -17.65
C ASN A 7 8.17 -21.79 -16.63
N ASP A 8 9.44 -22.11 -16.91
CA ASP A 8 10.58 -21.72 -16.06
C ASP A 8 10.84 -20.20 -16.08
N LYS A 9 10.39 -19.46 -17.11
CA LYS A 9 10.43 -17.98 -17.14
C LYS A 9 9.26 -17.33 -16.41
N ILE A 10 8.11 -17.98 -16.33
CA ILE A 10 6.93 -17.42 -15.65
C ILE A 10 7.17 -17.25 -14.15
N GLN A 11 7.89 -18.18 -13.52
CA GLN A 11 8.30 -18.11 -12.10
C GLN A 11 9.47 -17.14 -11.82
N LYS A 12 9.94 -16.39 -12.81
CA LYS A 12 11.07 -15.44 -12.74
C LYS A 12 10.60 -13.99 -12.87
N GLY A 13 11.46 -13.01 -12.61
CA GLY A 13 11.08 -11.60 -12.65
C GLY A 13 10.09 -11.21 -11.55
N ASN A 14 10.51 -11.30 -10.28
CA ASN A 14 9.79 -10.67 -9.16
C ASN A 14 9.69 -9.16 -9.37
N ILE A 15 8.64 -8.50 -8.88
CA ILE A 15 8.41 -7.08 -9.13
C ILE A 15 9.06 -6.23 -8.03
N PHE A 16 9.93 -5.29 -8.39
CA PHE A 16 10.47 -4.28 -7.48
C PHE A 16 9.89 -2.90 -7.82
N ILE A 17 9.08 -2.34 -6.91
CA ILE A 17 8.38 -1.07 -7.12
C ILE A 17 9.16 0.06 -6.46
N LYS A 18 9.68 1.01 -7.26
CA LYS A 18 10.32 2.22 -6.74
C LYS A 18 9.33 3.11 -6.00
N LYS A 19 9.83 3.89 -5.02
CA LYS A 19 9.04 4.75 -4.13
C LYS A 19 8.14 5.72 -4.89
N GLU A 20 8.62 6.26 -6.01
CA GLU A 20 7.91 7.19 -6.88
C GLU A 20 6.74 6.52 -7.62
N ALA A 21 6.95 5.30 -8.12
CA ALA A 21 5.91 4.50 -8.77
C ALA A 21 4.79 4.16 -7.78
N PHE A 22 5.16 3.61 -6.60
CA PHE A 22 4.19 3.25 -5.57
C PHE A 22 3.37 4.46 -5.11
N ARG A 23 4.03 5.60 -4.83
CA ARG A 23 3.34 6.86 -4.49
C ARG A 23 2.35 7.27 -5.56
N ASN A 24 2.75 7.26 -6.84
CA ASN A 24 1.89 7.73 -7.92
C ASN A 24 0.64 6.85 -8.09
N MET A 25 0.78 5.52 -8.03
CA MET A 25 -0.35 4.59 -8.05
C MET A 25 -1.28 4.84 -6.86
N LEU A 26 -0.75 4.85 -5.64
CA LEU A 26 -1.52 5.04 -4.42
C LEU A 26 -2.27 6.39 -4.40
N THR A 27 -1.59 7.47 -4.81
CA THR A 27 -2.20 8.82 -4.89
C THR A 27 -3.32 8.86 -5.94
N HIS A 28 -3.16 8.14 -7.06
CA HIS A 28 -4.18 8.09 -8.11
C HIS A 28 -5.41 7.32 -7.65
N VAL A 29 -5.22 6.12 -7.09
CA VAL A 29 -6.28 5.27 -6.54
C VAL A 29 -7.04 6.02 -5.44
N LEU A 30 -6.36 6.68 -4.50
CA LEU A 30 -7.03 7.41 -3.42
C LEU A 30 -7.70 8.71 -3.89
N ARG A 31 -7.22 9.36 -4.97
CA ARG A 31 -7.83 10.59 -5.51
C ARG A 31 -9.26 10.38 -6.00
N PHE A 32 -9.58 9.21 -6.54
CA PHE A 32 -10.89 8.89 -7.13
C PHE A 32 -11.63 7.75 -6.41
N GLY A 33 -10.91 6.91 -5.66
CA GLY A 33 -11.49 5.79 -4.92
C GLY A 33 -11.90 6.12 -3.48
N SER A 34 -11.30 7.10 -2.80
CA SER A 34 -11.44 7.27 -1.35
C SER A 34 -12.89 7.34 -0.85
N ASP A 35 -13.17 6.63 0.27
CA ASP A 35 -14.43 6.68 1.05
C ASP A 35 -14.94 8.10 1.40
N ALA A 36 -14.09 9.13 1.31
CA ALA A 36 -14.47 10.53 1.51
C ALA A 36 -15.23 11.16 0.33
N LEU A 37 -15.27 10.48 -0.83
CA LEU A 37 -15.92 10.92 -2.06
C LEU A 37 -17.38 10.43 -2.11
N GLU A 38 -18.25 11.15 -2.84
CA GLU A 38 -19.67 10.75 -2.98
C GLU A 38 -19.86 9.43 -3.72
N GLN A 39 -18.88 9.11 -4.59
CA GLN A 39 -18.74 7.89 -5.37
C GLN A 39 -17.26 7.51 -5.39
N SER A 40 -16.98 6.23 -5.12
CA SER A 40 -15.68 5.62 -5.39
C SER A 40 -15.65 5.19 -6.85
N ILE A 41 -14.60 5.58 -7.58
CA ILE A 41 -14.51 5.41 -9.03
C ILE A 41 -13.23 4.63 -9.36
N GLU A 42 -13.33 3.69 -10.30
CA GLU A 42 -12.19 2.94 -10.81
C GLU A 42 -11.19 3.82 -11.54
N VAL A 43 -9.91 3.55 -11.36
CA VAL A 43 -8.81 4.25 -12.04
C VAL A 43 -7.93 3.27 -12.80
N MET A 44 -7.18 3.77 -13.77
CA MET A 44 -6.21 3.01 -14.54
C MET A 44 -4.98 3.84 -14.89
N GLY A 45 -3.81 3.19 -14.97
CA GLY A 45 -2.56 3.81 -15.39
C GLY A 45 -1.49 2.80 -15.77
N ILE A 46 -0.33 3.30 -16.20
CA ILE A 46 0.73 2.50 -16.82
C ILE A 46 1.98 2.47 -15.96
N CYS A 47 2.57 1.29 -15.84
CA CYS A 47 3.84 1.03 -15.18
C CYS A 47 4.99 1.17 -16.19
N VAL A 48 5.94 2.05 -15.87
CA VAL A 48 7.10 2.38 -16.71
C VAL A 48 8.36 1.89 -16.00
N GLY A 49 9.24 1.20 -16.72
CA GLY A 49 10.46 0.65 -16.14
C GLY A 49 11.17 -0.34 -17.05
N LYS A 50 11.78 -1.37 -16.46
CA LYS A 50 12.63 -2.33 -17.18
C LYS A 50 12.74 -3.66 -16.46
N TYR A 51 13.11 -4.71 -17.17
CA TYR A 51 13.58 -5.95 -16.55
C TYR A 51 15.10 -5.90 -16.35
N ASP A 52 15.54 -6.23 -15.13
CA ASP A 52 16.95 -6.34 -14.77
C ASP A 52 17.41 -7.81 -14.90
N ASN A 53 18.23 -8.06 -15.90
CA ASN A 53 18.78 -9.39 -16.18
C ASN A 53 19.80 -9.87 -15.13
N VAL A 54 20.31 -8.99 -14.27
CA VAL A 54 21.32 -9.33 -13.25
C VAL A 54 20.63 -9.78 -11.95
N GLU A 55 19.59 -9.07 -11.54
CA GLU A 55 18.83 -9.40 -10.32
C GLU A 55 17.62 -10.33 -10.56
N ASP A 56 17.27 -10.60 -11.83
CA ASP A 56 16.08 -11.39 -12.22
C ASP A 56 14.78 -10.77 -11.66
N LYS A 57 14.67 -9.43 -11.83
CA LYS A 57 13.57 -8.60 -11.29
C LYS A 57 13.04 -7.63 -12.33
N VAL A 58 11.73 -7.39 -12.30
CA VAL A 58 11.08 -6.30 -13.05
C VAL A 58 11.08 -5.05 -12.18
N ILE A 59 11.83 -4.02 -12.56
CA ILE A 59 11.95 -2.76 -11.83
C ILE A 59 10.92 -1.78 -12.37
N VAL A 60 9.90 -1.46 -11.56
CA VAL A 60 8.93 -0.41 -11.84
C VAL A 60 9.50 0.92 -11.38
N GLU A 61 9.92 1.74 -12.34
CA GLU A 61 10.61 2.99 -12.07
C GLU A 61 9.64 4.15 -11.83
N ASN A 62 8.51 4.14 -12.53
CA ASN A 62 7.46 5.14 -12.39
C ASN A 62 6.09 4.54 -12.72
N ALA A 63 5.02 5.21 -12.28
CA ALA A 63 3.66 4.91 -12.69
C ALA A 63 2.97 6.19 -13.18
N VAL A 64 2.23 6.09 -14.28
CA VAL A 64 1.60 7.21 -14.99
C VAL A 64 0.07 7.05 -14.93
N PRO A 65 -0.64 7.90 -14.18
CA PRO A 65 -2.11 8.00 -14.23
C PRO A 65 -2.64 8.31 -15.63
N LEU A 66 -3.64 7.57 -16.09
CA LEU A 66 -4.24 7.74 -17.41
C LEU A 66 -5.69 8.21 -17.37
N ILE A 67 -6.56 7.44 -16.74
CA ILE A 67 -8.03 7.57 -16.83
C ILE A 67 -8.71 7.04 -15.57
N HIS A 68 -9.96 7.49 -15.37
CA HIS A 68 -10.90 7.01 -14.36
C HIS A 68 -12.32 6.85 -14.94
N GLY A 69 -13.20 6.18 -14.20
CA GLY A 69 -14.61 5.98 -14.54
C GLY A 69 -14.83 4.88 -15.58
N ASP A 70 -15.96 4.93 -16.28
CA ASP A 70 -16.41 3.95 -17.28
C ASP A 70 -15.31 3.55 -18.29
N LYS A 71 -14.37 4.46 -18.59
CA LYS A 71 -13.24 4.19 -19.48
C LYS A 71 -12.19 3.22 -18.92
N ALA A 72 -12.06 3.12 -17.60
CA ALA A 72 -11.21 2.13 -16.94
C ALA A 72 -11.86 0.73 -17.02
N GLU A 73 -13.16 0.63 -16.77
CA GLU A 73 -13.93 -0.63 -16.77
C GLU A 73 -13.97 -1.30 -18.17
N ILE A 74 -14.15 -0.50 -19.24
CA ILE A 74 -14.29 -0.99 -20.62
C ILE A 74 -12.98 -1.60 -21.20
N GLY A 75 -11.82 -1.32 -20.60
CA GLY A 75 -10.52 -1.79 -21.09
C GLY A 75 -9.94 -0.98 -22.25
N PHE A 76 -8.86 -1.47 -22.87
CA PHE A 76 -8.05 -0.65 -23.78
C PHE A 76 -8.71 -0.37 -25.14
N ASP A 77 -9.17 0.87 -25.31
CA ASP A 77 -9.66 1.38 -26.58
C ASP A 77 -8.55 2.02 -27.46
N LYS A 78 -8.93 2.48 -28.65
CA LYS A 78 -8.01 3.09 -29.62
C LYS A 78 -7.33 4.37 -29.10
N ASP A 79 -8.02 5.13 -28.26
CA ASP A 79 -7.49 6.36 -27.68
C ASP A 79 -6.47 6.02 -26.58
N THR A 80 -6.76 5.01 -25.77
CA THR A 80 -5.86 4.42 -24.75
C THR A 80 -4.56 3.92 -25.38
N TYR A 81 -4.61 3.16 -26.49
CA TYR A 81 -3.41 2.77 -27.25
C TYR A 81 -2.64 3.94 -27.86
N SER A 82 -3.28 5.10 -28.05
CA SER A 82 -2.61 6.31 -28.53
C SER A 82 -1.86 7.00 -27.38
N LEU A 83 -2.47 7.09 -26.19
CA LEU A 83 -1.82 7.57 -24.96
C LEU A 83 -0.59 6.72 -24.60
N PHE A 84 -0.64 5.40 -24.76
CA PHE A 84 0.53 4.52 -24.55
C PHE A 84 1.72 4.92 -25.43
N LYS A 85 1.48 5.25 -26.71
CA LYS A 85 2.54 5.70 -27.64
C LYS A 85 3.11 7.07 -27.28
N GLU A 86 2.35 7.92 -26.59
CA GLU A 86 2.84 9.20 -26.09
C GLU A 86 3.70 9.03 -24.83
N ILE A 87 3.26 8.16 -23.89
CA ILE A 87 4.05 7.78 -22.71
C ILE A 87 5.38 7.16 -23.16
N GLY A 88 5.35 6.17 -24.06
CA GLY A 88 6.56 5.51 -24.57
C GLY A 88 7.54 6.43 -25.33
N LYS A 89 7.11 7.63 -25.77
CA LYS A 89 8.02 8.66 -26.31
C LYS A 89 8.58 9.59 -25.23
N LYS A 90 7.89 9.73 -24.10
CA LYS A 90 8.20 10.67 -23.01
C LYS A 90 9.19 10.08 -22.00
N TYR A 91 9.20 8.77 -21.84
CA TYR A 91 10.09 8.05 -20.94
C TYR A 91 11.17 7.29 -21.71
N SER A 92 12.36 7.18 -21.11
CA SER A 92 13.50 6.40 -21.65
C SER A 92 13.42 4.89 -21.35
N SER A 93 12.42 4.48 -20.57
CA SER A 93 12.22 3.13 -20.08
C SER A 93 10.90 2.58 -20.64
N ASP A 94 10.79 1.25 -20.76
CA ASP A 94 9.70 0.57 -21.44
C ASP A 94 8.37 0.61 -20.67
N LEU A 95 7.26 0.36 -21.38
CA LEU A 95 5.96 0.09 -20.76
C LEU A 95 5.91 -1.39 -20.39
N ILE A 96 5.97 -1.69 -19.09
CA ILE A 96 6.22 -3.03 -18.56
C ILE A 96 4.99 -3.67 -17.91
N GLY A 97 3.89 -2.92 -17.78
CA GLY A 97 2.66 -3.37 -17.15
C GLY A 97 1.67 -2.23 -16.96
N TYR A 98 0.57 -2.52 -16.29
CA TYR A 98 -0.44 -1.53 -15.92
C TYR A 98 -0.91 -1.72 -14.48
N TYR A 99 -1.63 -0.72 -13.97
CA TYR A 99 -2.39 -0.84 -12.73
C TYR A 99 -3.80 -0.33 -12.95
N HIS A 100 -4.74 -0.89 -12.22
CA HIS A 100 -6.11 -0.38 -12.10
C HIS A 100 -6.61 -0.57 -10.66
N SER A 101 -7.84 -0.15 -10.38
CA SER A 101 -8.47 -0.36 -9.07
C SER A 101 -9.87 -0.93 -9.17
N HIS A 102 -10.20 -1.80 -8.22
CA HIS A 102 -11.49 -2.45 -7.99
C HIS A 102 -12.03 -2.06 -6.60
N PRO A 103 -12.61 -0.86 -6.41
CA PRO A 103 -13.01 -0.38 -5.09
C PRO A 103 -14.11 -1.23 -4.46
N SER A 104 -13.82 -1.86 -3.32
CA SER A 104 -14.71 -2.79 -2.61
C SER A 104 -15.06 -4.09 -3.35
N TRP A 105 -14.46 -4.38 -4.50
CA TRP A 105 -14.73 -5.63 -5.24
C TRP A 105 -13.68 -6.71 -4.95
N GLY A 106 -12.54 -6.34 -4.36
CA GLY A 106 -11.43 -7.23 -4.02
C GLY A 106 -10.33 -7.29 -5.07
N LEU A 107 -9.38 -8.20 -4.86
CA LEU A 107 -8.18 -8.36 -5.67
C LEU A 107 -8.34 -9.58 -6.57
N TYR A 108 -8.68 -9.34 -7.83
CA TYR A 108 -8.77 -10.34 -8.90
C TYR A 108 -8.70 -9.63 -10.27
N LEU A 109 -8.34 -10.35 -11.33
CA LEU A 109 -8.49 -9.88 -12.72
C LEU A 109 -9.84 -10.36 -13.27
N SER A 110 -10.62 -9.44 -13.84
CA SER A 110 -11.78 -9.76 -14.69
C SER A 110 -11.34 -10.26 -16.08
N GLU A 111 -12.30 -10.67 -16.91
CA GLU A 111 -12.05 -11.00 -18.32
C GLU A 111 -11.54 -9.80 -19.14
N SER A 112 -11.93 -8.56 -18.78
CA SER A 112 -11.37 -7.34 -19.38
C SER A 112 -9.89 -7.22 -19.02
N ASP A 113 -9.54 -7.48 -17.75
CA ASP A 113 -8.20 -7.28 -17.21
C ASP A 113 -7.19 -8.33 -17.69
N THR A 114 -7.61 -9.58 -17.87
CA THR A 114 -6.74 -10.61 -18.47
C THR A 114 -6.46 -10.30 -19.94
N ASN A 115 -7.44 -9.78 -20.69
CA ASN A 115 -7.24 -9.30 -22.07
C ASN A 115 -6.32 -8.07 -22.12
N ASN A 116 -6.51 -7.09 -21.23
CA ASN A 116 -5.62 -5.92 -21.10
C ASN A 116 -4.18 -6.34 -20.76
N LEU A 117 -4.00 -7.36 -19.92
CA LEU A 117 -2.69 -7.89 -19.54
C LEU A 117 -1.91 -8.53 -20.71
N GLN A 118 -2.59 -9.18 -21.66
CA GLN A 118 -1.97 -9.71 -22.88
C GLN A 118 -1.27 -8.63 -23.73
N TYR A 119 -1.58 -7.34 -23.54
CA TYR A 119 -0.87 -6.27 -24.23
C TYR A 119 0.58 -6.07 -23.74
N PHE A 120 0.82 -6.24 -22.43
CA PHE A 120 2.16 -6.07 -21.84
C PHE A 120 2.95 -7.37 -21.75
N GLN A 121 2.24 -8.49 -21.57
CA GLN A 121 2.86 -9.80 -21.49
C GLN A 121 2.85 -10.45 -22.87
N GLY A 122 4.02 -10.65 -23.47
CA GLY A 122 4.15 -11.23 -24.82
C GLY A 122 5.50 -11.89 -25.06
N GLU A 123 5.73 -12.40 -26.27
CA GLU A 123 6.96 -13.15 -26.61
C GLU A 123 8.24 -12.32 -26.40
N THR A 124 8.19 -11.01 -26.69
CA THR A 124 9.31 -10.07 -26.48
C THR A 124 9.49 -9.62 -25.03
N PHE A 125 8.41 -9.65 -24.23
CA PHE A 125 8.43 -9.27 -22.81
C PHE A 125 7.50 -10.21 -22.00
N PRO A 126 7.98 -11.41 -21.62
CA PRO A 126 7.15 -12.41 -20.95
C PRO A 126 6.84 -12.07 -19.48
N TYR A 127 7.45 -11.00 -18.95
CA TYR A 127 7.36 -10.58 -17.56
C TYR A 127 6.29 -9.50 -17.30
N GLY A 128 5.51 -9.13 -18.33
CA GLY A 128 4.39 -8.20 -18.21
C GLY A 128 3.45 -8.55 -17.06
N PHE A 129 2.91 -7.54 -16.39
CA PHE A 129 2.10 -7.70 -15.18
C PHE A 129 0.97 -6.68 -15.09
N GLY A 130 -0.08 -7.02 -14.35
CA GLY A 130 -1.18 -6.13 -14.00
C GLY A 130 -1.27 -6.00 -12.48
N ILE A 131 -1.39 -4.78 -11.96
CA ILE A 131 -1.62 -4.53 -10.53
C ILE A 131 -3.09 -4.18 -10.32
N VAL A 132 -3.76 -4.90 -9.42
CA VAL A 132 -5.14 -4.61 -8.99
C VAL A 132 -5.07 -3.96 -7.62
N PHE A 133 -5.64 -2.76 -7.47
CA PHE A 133 -5.80 -2.10 -6.17
C PHE A 133 -7.24 -2.19 -5.65
N ASP A 134 -7.43 -2.64 -4.42
CA ASP A 134 -8.65 -2.36 -3.65
C ASP A 134 -8.24 -1.62 -2.38
N HIS A 135 -8.42 -0.29 -2.41
CA HIS A 135 -8.03 0.56 -1.31
C HIS A 135 -8.81 0.27 -0.02
N THR A 136 -9.98 -0.36 -0.10
CA THR A 136 -10.76 -0.75 1.09
C THR A 136 -10.11 -1.92 1.85
N LEU A 137 -9.12 -2.61 1.25
CA LEU A 137 -8.34 -3.65 1.89
C LEU A 137 -7.04 -3.14 2.53
N MET A 138 -6.69 -1.86 2.34
CA MET A 138 -5.49 -1.26 2.93
C MET A 138 -5.53 -1.33 4.46
N GLY A 139 -4.44 -1.86 5.05
CA GLY A 139 -4.29 -2.02 6.49
C GLY A 139 -5.04 -3.21 7.09
N LYS A 140 -6.02 -3.81 6.40
CA LYS A 140 -6.69 -5.04 6.87
C LYS A 140 -5.70 -6.21 6.79
N ASN A 141 -5.47 -6.87 7.92
CA ASN A 141 -4.54 -8.00 8.05
C ASN A 141 -3.11 -7.72 7.52
N GLY A 142 -2.67 -6.45 7.54
CA GLY A 142 -1.37 -6.03 7.01
C GLY A 142 -1.28 -5.96 5.47
N ASN A 143 -2.40 -6.11 4.74
CA ASN A 143 -2.45 -5.95 3.29
C ASN A 143 -2.22 -4.48 2.89
N LEU A 144 -1.47 -4.26 1.80
CA LEU A 144 -1.23 -2.93 1.21
C LEU A 144 -2.34 -2.48 0.26
N GLY A 145 -3.44 -3.25 0.17
CA GLY A 145 -4.59 -2.97 -0.69
C GLY A 145 -4.33 -3.22 -2.17
N PHE A 146 -3.38 -4.09 -2.52
CA PHE A 146 -3.13 -4.48 -3.90
C PHE A 146 -2.48 -5.85 -4.02
N GLU A 147 -2.69 -6.50 -5.16
CA GLU A 147 -1.97 -7.69 -5.61
C GLU A 147 -1.47 -7.47 -7.06
N ILE A 148 -0.45 -8.23 -7.44
CA ILE A 148 0.12 -8.19 -8.80
C ILE A 148 -0.08 -9.55 -9.45
N TYR A 149 -0.52 -9.55 -10.70
CA TYR A 149 -0.83 -10.76 -11.46
C TYR A 149 -0.07 -10.83 -12.77
N ARG A 150 0.18 -12.07 -13.21
CA ARG A 150 0.75 -12.43 -14.51
C ARG A 150 -0.04 -13.61 -15.08
N LEU A 151 -0.24 -13.65 -16.39
CA LEU A 151 -0.89 -14.77 -17.07
C LEU A 151 0.00 -16.01 -17.05
N ASP A 152 -0.62 -17.19 -16.87
CA ASP A 152 0.04 -18.49 -17.01
C ASP A 152 0.43 -18.78 -18.47
N ASP A 153 -0.27 -18.17 -19.42
CA ASP A 153 -0.01 -18.27 -20.85
C ASP A 153 -0.37 -16.93 -21.51
N TYR A 154 0.62 -16.19 -22.00
CA TYR A 154 0.33 -14.89 -22.63
C TYR A 154 -0.53 -15.01 -23.88
N SER A 155 -0.58 -16.18 -24.52
CA SER A 155 -1.44 -16.44 -25.68
C SER A 155 -2.92 -16.70 -25.31
N LYS A 156 -3.22 -16.92 -24.02
CA LYS A 156 -4.58 -17.23 -23.52
C LYS A 156 -4.91 -16.47 -22.24
N ALA A 157 -5.82 -15.50 -22.34
CA ALA A 157 -6.32 -14.67 -21.23
C ALA A 157 -7.20 -15.43 -20.19
N GLU A 158 -6.97 -16.73 -19.98
CA GLU A 158 -7.82 -17.63 -19.19
C GLU A 158 -7.36 -17.83 -17.74
N LYS A 159 -6.05 -17.76 -17.47
CA LYS A 159 -5.46 -18.11 -16.18
C LYS A 159 -4.30 -17.19 -15.80
N TYR A 160 -4.21 -16.92 -14.50
CA TYR A 160 -3.20 -16.05 -13.91
C TYR A 160 -2.84 -16.51 -12.49
N HIS A 161 -1.68 -16.05 -12.03
CA HIS A 161 -1.18 -16.25 -10.67
C HIS A 161 -0.67 -14.93 -10.08
N THR A 162 -0.61 -14.88 -8.75
CA THR A 162 0.00 -13.77 -7.99
C THR A 162 1.53 -13.77 -8.16
N VAL A 163 2.11 -12.61 -8.45
CA VAL A 163 3.57 -12.42 -8.56
C VAL A 163 4.12 -11.80 -7.27
N PRO A 164 5.20 -12.36 -6.68
CA PRO A 164 5.86 -11.75 -5.52
C PRO A 164 6.43 -10.37 -5.85
N PHE A 165 6.33 -9.45 -4.89
CA PHE A 165 6.82 -8.09 -5.04
C PHE A 165 7.55 -7.55 -3.80
N GLU A 166 8.39 -6.55 -4.04
CA GLU A 166 9.10 -5.74 -3.06
C GLU A 166 8.83 -4.26 -3.36
N ILE A 167 8.74 -3.42 -2.32
CA ILE A 167 8.62 -1.96 -2.47
C ILE A 167 9.88 -1.29 -1.92
N GLU A 168 10.42 -0.33 -2.65
CA GLU A 168 11.53 0.51 -2.20
C GLU A 168 11.12 1.29 -0.94
N LEU A 169 11.73 0.95 0.19
CA LEU A 169 11.51 1.66 1.45
C LEU A 169 12.11 3.09 1.37
N PRO A 170 11.41 4.12 1.88
CA PRO A 170 11.89 5.49 1.86
C PRO A 170 13.10 5.68 2.80
N ALA A 171 14.31 5.60 2.25
CA ALA A 171 15.56 5.73 2.98
C ALA A 171 16.07 7.19 3.19
N SER A 172 15.28 8.21 2.82
CA SER A 172 15.72 9.61 2.80
C SER A 172 14.73 10.60 3.43
N LEU A 173 15.25 11.74 3.91
CA LEU A 173 14.45 12.87 4.41
C LEU A 173 13.49 13.47 3.36
N GLU A 174 13.63 13.10 2.09
CA GLU A 174 12.70 13.48 1.02
C GLU A 174 11.29 12.94 1.28
N TYR A 175 11.17 11.78 1.93
CA TYR A 175 9.87 11.22 2.28
C TYR A 175 9.10 12.11 3.25
N PHE A 176 9.76 12.66 4.29
CA PHE A 176 9.12 13.61 5.21
C PHE A 176 8.74 14.92 4.50
N LYS A 177 9.59 15.42 3.59
CA LYS A 177 9.25 16.57 2.73
C LYS A 177 8.06 16.27 1.82
N TRP A 178 7.94 15.04 1.32
CA TRP A 178 6.79 14.60 0.54
C TRP A 178 5.52 14.53 1.40
N VAL A 179 5.54 13.90 2.58
CA VAL A 179 4.37 13.84 3.49
C VAL A 179 3.91 15.25 3.88
N GLN A 180 4.87 16.14 4.19
CA GLN A 180 4.60 17.55 4.42
C GLN A 180 3.91 18.20 3.21
N LYS A 181 4.52 18.10 2.02
CA LYS A 181 3.98 18.68 0.79
C LYS A 181 2.59 18.11 0.44
N PHE A 182 2.37 16.81 0.64
CA PHE A 182 1.09 16.16 0.41
C PHE A 182 0.00 16.74 1.31
N SER A 183 0.31 16.95 2.60
CA SER A 183 -0.58 17.63 3.55
C SER A 183 -0.81 19.10 3.18
N GLU A 184 0.23 19.83 2.76
CA GLU A 184 0.11 21.22 2.29
C GLU A 184 -0.74 21.34 1.00
N ASP A 185 -0.54 20.42 0.04
CA ASP A 185 -1.27 20.37 -1.22
C ASP A 185 -2.74 19.98 -1.00
N PHE A 186 -3.04 19.10 -0.05
CA PHE A 186 -4.41 18.73 0.32
C PHE A 186 -5.21 19.90 0.93
N HIS A 187 -4.57 20.81 1.66
CA HIS A 187 -5.23 21.99 2.24
C HIS A 187 -5.45 23.14 1.24
N LYS A 188 -5.12 22.96 -0.06
CA LYS A 188 -5.41 23.95 -1.09
C LYS A 188 -6.91 23.97 -1.41
N LYS A 189 -7.38 25.11 -1.92
CA LYS A 189 -8.80 25.31 -2.28
C LYS A 189 -9.29 24.29 -3.33
N ASP A 190 -8.42 23.95 -4.28
CA ASP A 190 -8.66 22.95 -5.33
C ASP A 190 -7.44 21.99 -5.37
N PRO A 191 -7.42 20.93 -4.53
CA PRO A 191 -6.23 20.10 -4.30
C PRO A 191 -6.06 19.02 -5.40
N ILE A 192 -5.26 19.31 -6.43
CA ILE A 192 -4.87 18.32 -7.44
C ILE A 192 -3.54 17.65 -7.03
N LEU A 193 -3.64 16.56 -6.27
CA LEU A 193 -2.50 15.83 -5.70
C LEU A 193 -1.67 15.09 -6.76
N ILE A 194 -2.33 14.56 -7.80
CA ILE A 194 -1.70 13.96 -8.97
C ILE A 194 -2.61 14.18 -10.18
N LYS A 195 -2.03 14.40 -11.37
CA LYS A 195 -2.77 14.61 -12.62
C LYS A 195 -2.75 13.39 -13.52
N GLU A 196 -3.88 13.13 -14.17
CA GLU A 196 -3.96 12.25 -15.33
C GLU A 196 -3.35 12.89 -16.58
N LEU A 197 -2.90 12.08 -17.53
CA LEU A 197 -2.24 12.57 -18.74
C LEU A 197 -3.09 13.59 -19.53
N ASN A 198 -4.42 13.41 -19.53
CA ASN A 198 -5.37 14.30 -20.22
C ASN A 198 -5.56 15.65 -19.51
N GLU A 199 -5.24 15.76 -18.21
CA GLU A 199 -5.36 17.00 -17.42
C GLU A 199 -4.13 17.94 -17.55
N PHE A 200 -3.17 17.57 -18.41
CA PHE A 200 -2.03 18.41 -18.78
C PHE A 200 -2.31 19.32 -19.99
N VAL A 201 -3.48 19.20 -20.62
CA VAL A 201 -3.90 20.08 -21.72
C VAL A 201 -4.67 21.27 -21.14
N GLU A 202 -4.07 22.46 -21.16
CA GLU A 202 -4.84 23.70 -20.96
C GLU A 202 -5.82 23.87 -22.13
N PRO A 203 -7.09 24.21 -21.88
CA PRO A 203 -8.03 24.50 -22.97
C PRO A 203 -7.52 25.71 -23.77
N PRO A 204 -7.58 25.67 -25.11
CA PRO A 204 -7.15 26.81 -25.92
C PRO A 204 -7.96 28.06 -25.56
N PRO A 205 -7.36 29.27 -25.57
CA PRO A 205 -8.08 30.50 -25.29
C PRO A 205 -9.26 30.65 -26.26
N GLY A 206 -10.47 30.79 -25.72
CA GLY A 206 -11.67 30.99 -26.53
C GLY A 206 -11.56 32.26 -27.37
N GLU A 207 -11.80 32.14 -28.67
CA GLU A 207 -11.78 33.26 -29.61
C GLU A 207 -12.80 34.32 -29.21
N LEU A 208 -12.37 35.59 -29.14
CA LEU A 208 -13.24 36.72 -28.85
C LEU A 208 -14.15 36.98 -30.06
N GLN A 209 -15.46 37.12 -29.82
CA GLN A 209 -16.41 37.51 -30.87
C GLN A 209 -16.15 38.95 -31.35
N GLU A 210 -16.15 39.16 -32.66
CA GLU A 210 -16.06 40.48 -33.28
C GLU A 210 -17.37 41.28 -33.13
N ILE A 211 -17.24 42.61 -33.10
CA ILE A 211 -18.36 43.56 -32.97
C ILE A 211 -18.81 44.02 -34.38
N PRO A 212 -20.11 43.98 -34.72
CA PRO A 212 -20.60 44.55 -35.98
C PRO A 212 -20.68 46.08 -35.92
N THR A 213 -20.24 46.76 -36.98
CA THR A 213 -20.35 48.21 -37.17
C THR A 213 -21.67 48.61 -37.84
N SER A 214 -22.18 49.80 -37.50
CA SER A 214 -23.53 50.27 -37.84
C SER A 214 -23.56 51.57 -38.69
N GLU A 215 -24.38 51.52 -39.74
CA GLU A 215 -25.29 52.58 -40.25
C GLU A 215 -24.79 53.81 -41.05
N GLU A 216 -25.77 54.48 -41.66
CA GLU A 216 -25.77 55.29 -42.90
C GLU A 216 -25.65 56.81 -42.67
N THR A 217 -25.59 57.61 -43.76
CA THR A 217 -26.19 58.97 -43.82
C THR A 217 -26.41 59.49 -45.27
N ILE A 218 -27.28 60.48 -45.46
CA ILE A 218 -27.91 60.95 -46.74
C ILE A 218 -27.78 62.50 -46.89
N GLU A 219 -28.14 63.06 -48.07
CA GLU A 219 -28.53 64.48 -48.44
C GLU A 219 -27.52 65.25 -49.36
N SER A 220 -27.88 66.20 -50.27
CA SER A 220 -29.12 66.57 -51.04
C SER A 220 -28.84 67.74 -52.06
N ASP A 221 -29.54 67.78 -53.22
CA ASP A 221 -29.92 68.92 -54.13
C ASP A 221 -28.84 69.91 -54.72
N ASP A 222 -29.00 70.77 -55.76
CA ASP A 222 -30.13 71.18 -56.66
C ASP A 222 -29.65 71.87 -58.01
N GLU A 223 -30.60 72.40 -58.83
CA GLU A 223 -30.56 73.51 -59.85
C GLU A 223 -30.70 73.29 -61.40
N ILE A 224 -31.30 74.31 -62.07
CA ILE A 224 -31.99 74.34 -63.39
C ILE A 224 -31.60 75.60 -64.22
N ILE A 225 -31.53 75.53 -65.57
CA ILE A 225 -31.66 76.71 -66.48
C ILE A 225 -32.46 76.38 -67.78
N ASP A 226 -33.26 77.34 -68.27
CA ASP A 226 -34.15 77.32 -69.45
C ASP A 226 -33.87 78.53 -70.40
N TYR A 227 -34.25 78.49 -71.70
CA TYR A 227 -34.30 79.67 -72.60
C TYR A 227 -35.16 79.49 -73.89
N LEU A 228 -35.87 80.58 -74.29
CA LEU A 228 -36.70 80.71 -75.50
C LEU A 228 -35.93 81.40 -76.67
N GLN A 229 -36.43 81.73 -77.88
CA GLN A 229 -37.78 81.80 -78.52
C GLN A 229 -37.62 81.92 -80.06
N MET A 230 -38.65 81.62 -80.90
CA MET A 230 -38.96 82.41 -82.12
C MET A 230 -40.24 81.99 -82.91
N ASP A 231 -41.15 82.96 -83.11
CA ASP A 231 -42.50 82.75 -83.65
C ASP A 231 -42.69 83.30 -85.09
N SER A 232 -42.30 82.57 -86.14
CA SER A 232 -42.66 82.96 -87.53
C SER A 232 -42.92 81.82 -88.53
N ILE A 233 -42.61 80.57 -88.18
CA ILE A 233 -43.09 79.36 -88.89
C ILE A 233 -44.57 79.07 -88.53
N ILE A 234 -45.07 79.75 -87.49
CA ILE A 234 -46.24 79.35 -86.70
C ILE A 234 -47.58 79.41 -87.45
N SER A 235 -47.81 80.29 -88.42
CA SER A 235 -49.13 80.39 -89.07
C SER A 235 -49.44 79.24 -90.05
N GLY A 236 -48.45 78.80 -90.83
CA GLY A 236 -48.59 77.60 -91.68
C GLY A 236 -48.57 76.31 -90.87
N PHE A 237 -47.83 76.31 -89.75
CA PHE A 237 -47.84 75.22 -88.78
C PHE A 237 -49.21 75.11 -88.08
N GLN A 238 -49.78 76.23 -87.61
CA GLN A 238 -51.03 76.32 -86.85
C GLN A 238 -52.16 75.53 -87.50
N GLN A 239 -52.42 75.72 -88.79
CA GLN A 239 -53.54 75.06 -89.47
C GLN A 239 -53.33 73.55 -89.70
N GLY A 240 -52.08 73.11 -89.85
CA GLY A 240 -51.72 71.69 -89.83
C GLY A 240 -51.80 71.09 -88.42
N THR A 241 -51.34 71.84 -87.43
CA THR A 241 -51.39 71.44 -86.02
C THR A 241 -52.77 71.49 -85.41
N GLU A 242 -53.73 72.28 -85.88
CA GLU A 242 -55.09 72.24 -85.33
C GLU A 242 -55.77 70.91 -85.66
N ASN A 243 -55.61 70.41 -86.88
CA ASN A 243 -56.13 69.09 -87.28
C ASN A 243 -55.36 67.95 -86.59
N PHE A 244 -54.03 67.99 -86.60
CA PHE A 244 -53.19 67.00 -85.91
C PHE A 244 -53.42 67.02 -84.39
N SER A 245 -53.48 68.19 -83.77
CA SER A 245 -53.78 68.37 -82.34
C SER A 245 -55.18 67.89 -82.01
N LYS A 246 -56.18 68.04 -82.89
CA LYS A 246 -57.51 67.50 -82.62
C LYS A 246 -57.51 65.97 -82.59
N GLU A 247 -56.96 65.30 -83.60
CA GLU A 247 -56.85 63.83 -83.62
C GLU A 247 -55.96 63.31 -82.48
N VAL A 248 -54.82 63.94 -82.25
CA VAL A 248 -53.89 63.56 -81.18
C VAL A 248 -54.46 63.87 -79.80
N THR A 249 -55.18 64.97 -79.60
CA THR A 249 -55.82 65.31 -78.31
C THR A 249 -56.99 64.39 -78.01
N ASP A 250 -57.79 63.98 -79.00
CA ASP A 250 -58.88 63.03 -78.78
C ASP A 250 -58.33 61.60 -78.56
N MET A 251 -57.27 61.20 -79.29
CA MET A 251 -56.52 59.97 -79.00
C MET A 251 -55.89 59.99 -77.61
N ILE A 252 -55.21 61.08 -77.23
CA ILE A 252 -54.56 61.25 -75.92
C ILE A 252 -55.61 61.31 -74.81
N LYS A 253 -56.72 62.04 -74.94
CA LYS A 253 -57.79 62.06 -73.93
C LYS A 253 -58.39 60.66 -73.72
N THR A 254 -58.58 59.90 -74.79
CA THR A 254 -59.10 58.54 -74.72
C THR A 254 -58.08 57.58 -74.08
N GLN A 255 -56.83 57.58 -74.58
CA GLN A 255 -55.79 56.66 -74.11
C GLN A 255 -55.22 57.03 -72.73
N ILE A 256 -55.02 58.32 -72.42
CA ILE A 256 -54.65 58.77 -71.06
C ILE A 256 -55.85 58.63 -70.11
N GLY A 257 -57.09 58.85 -70.57
CA GLY A 257 -58.28 58.59 -69.75
C GLY A 257 -58.41 57.11 -69.36
N GLU A 258 -58.17 56.20 -70.29
CA GLU A 258 -58.08 54.77 -70.02
C GLU A 258 -56.85 54.40 -69.16
N TRP A 259 -55.69 54.98 -69.45
CA TRP A 259 -54.43 54.69 -68.75
C TRP A 259 -54.47 55.17 -67.30
N ILE A 260 -54.97 56.38 -67.02
CA ILE A 260 -55.20 56.90 -65.66
C ILE A 260 -56.24 56.05 -64.93
N ASN A 261 -57.32 55.60 -65.58
CA ASN A 261 -58.26 54.67 -64.94
C ASN A 261 -57.62 53.31 -64.64
N LYS A 262 -56.88 52.73 -65.58
CA LYS A 262 -56.14 51.47 -65.40
C LYS A 262 -55.05 51.60 -64.32
N MET A 263 -54.39 52.75 -64.23
CA MET A 263 -53.36 53.05 -63.23
C MET A 263 -53.98 53.29 -61.84
N ASN A 264 -55.06 54.06 -61.72
CA ASN A 264 -55.76 54.27 -60.45
C ASN A 264 -56.38 52.97 -59.90
N GLN A 265 -56.96 52.13 -60.78
CA GLN A 265 -57.42 50.78 -60.41
C GLN A 265 -56.26 49.84 -60.09
N GLY A 266 -55.15 49.93 -60.83
CA GLY A 266 -53.93 49.15 -60.62
C GLY A 266 -53.25 49.47 -59.29
N THR A 267 -53.10 50.75 -58.96
CA THR A 267 -52.53 51.23 -57.70
C THR A 267 -53.45 50.92 -56.52
N SER A 268 -54.77 51.09 -56.65
CA SER A 268 -55.72 50.72 -55.58
C SER A 268 -55.73 49.21 -55.33
N ARG A 269 -55.72 48.38 -56.38
CA ARG A 269 -55.59 46.92 -56.24
C ARG A 269 -54.22 46.53 -55.70
N GLY A 270 -53.15 47.19 -56.14
CA GLY A 270 -51.78 46.95 -55.68
C GLY A 270 -51.61 47.23 -54.19
N THR A 271 -52.11 48.37 -53.70
CA THR A 271 -52.09 48.70 -52.26
C THR A 271 -53.02 47.77 -51.46
N GLU A 272 -54.16 47.36 -52.01
CA GLU A 272 -55.02 46.34 -51.39
C GLU A 272 -54.34 44.97 -51.31
N TYR A 273 -53.62 44.54 -52.35
CA TYR A 273 -52.82 43.30 -52.34
C TYR A 273 -51.65 43.37 -51.37
N ILE A 274 -50.91 44.48 -51.32
CA ILE A 274 -49.83 44.71 -50.34
C ILE A 274 -50.40 44.70 -48.92
N SER A 275 -51.50 45.40 -48.67
CA SER A 275 -52.19 45.40 -47.36
C SER A 275 -52.63 43.99 -46.94
N LYS A 276 -53.23 43.21 -47.85
CA LYS A 276 -53.61 41.81 -47.61
C LYS A 276 -52.40 40.90 -47.39
N ALA A 277 -51.29 41.12 -48.09
CA ALA A 277 -50.05 40.38 -47.88
C ALA A 277 -49.40 40.70 -46.53
N LEU A 278 -49.35 41.99 -46.15
CA LEU A 278 -48.87 42.44 -44.84
C LEU A 278 -49.75 41.90 -43.69
N SER A 279 -51.08 41.86 -43.85
CA SER A 279 -51.99 41.25 -42.85
C SER A 279 -51.73 39.75 -42.70
N LYS A 280 -51.65 39.01 -43.82
CA LYS A 280 -51.33 37.57 -43.80
C LYS A 280 -49.95 37.29 -43.20
N MET A 281 -48.95 38.13 -43.46
CA MET A 281 -47.63 38.02 -42.86
C MET A 281 -47.66 38.29 -41.36
N LYS A 282 -48.39 39.32 -40.91
CA LYS A 282 -48.61 39.62 -39.49
C LYS A 282 -49.31 38.47 -38.77
N GLU A 283 -50.34 37.88 -39.37
CA GLU A 283 -51.05 36.71 -38.85
C GLU A 283 -50.15 35.47 -38.79
N ALA A 284 -49.34 35.22 -39.82
CA ALA A 284 -48.39 34.11 -39.87
C ALA A 284 -47.28 34.27 -38.80
N ILE A 285 -46.73 35.47 -38.63
CA ILE A 285 -45.74 35.79 -37.59
C ILE A 285 -46.37 35.62 -36.20
N SER A 286 -47.57 36.16 -35.98
CA SER A 286 -48.27 36.03 -34.69
C SER A 286 -48.61 34.57 -34.36
N SER A 287 -49.08 33.79 -35.33
CA SER A 287 -49.31 32.35 -35.17
C SER A 287 -48.01 31.58 -34.93
N GLY A 288 -46.91 31.97 -35.59
CA GLY A 288 -45.57 31.44 -35.35
C GLY A 288 -45.10 31.67 -33.91
N LEU A 289 -45.20 32.90 -33.41
CA LEU A 289 -44.85 33.26 -32.03
C LEU A 289 -45.69 32.49 -31.00
N ILE A 290 -47.00 32.34 -31.24
CA ILE A 290 -47.88 31.53 -30.37
C ILE A 290 -47.48 30.04 -30.38
N LYS A 291 -47.04 29.50 -31.53
CA LYS A 291 -46.52 28.12 -31.60
C LYS A 291 -45.20 27.96 -30.87
N VAL A 292 -44.30 28.94 -30.95
CA VAL A 292 -43.02 28.95 -30.21
C VAL A 292 -43.25 29.04 -28.71
N ASP A 293 -44.13 29.93 -28.23
CA ASP A 293 -44.49 30.04 -26.82
C ASP A 293 -45.11 28.75 -26.26
N ASN A 294 -46.05 28.14 -27.01
CA ASN A 294 -46.64 26.86 -26.62
C ASN A 294 -45.63 25.70 -26.64
N TRP A 295 -44.74 25.65 -27.63
CA TRP A 295 -43.65 24.67 -27.68
C TRP A 295 -42.70 24.85 -26.48
N PHE A 296 -42.25 26.08 -26.22
CA PHE A 296 -41.35 26.39 -25.11
C PHE A 296 -41.97 26.03 -23.75
N LYS A 297 -43.25 26.40 -23.52
CA LYS A 297 -43.98 26.02 -22.30
C LYS A 297 -44.14 24.51 -22.15
N LYS A 298 -44.41 23.81 -23.25
CA LYS A 298 -44.53 22.34 -23.25
C LYS A 298 -43.18 21.69 -22.92
N THR A 299 -42.13 22.02 -23.68
CA THR A 299 -40.77 21.48 -23.48
C THR A 299 -40.25 21.80 -22.08
N LEU A 300 -40.41 23.03 -21.60
CA LEU A 300 -40.00 23.40 -20.24
C LEU A 300 -40.74 22.58 -19.18
N ASN A 301 -42.06 22.39 -19.29
CA ASN A 301 -42.83 21.55 -18.36
C ASN A 301 -42.41 20.07 -18.45
N GLU A 302 -42.14 19.54 -19.63
CA GLU A 302 -41.67 18.16 -19.82
C GLU A 302 -40.29 17.98 -19.17
N THR A 303 -39.31 18.83 -19.49
CA THR A 303 -37.97 18.83 -18.88
C THR A 303 -38.00 19.02 -17.36
N VAL A 304 -38.82 19.93 -16.82
CA VAL A 304 -38.95 20.14 -15.37
C VAL A 304 -39.56 18.91 -14.67
N ASN A 305 -40.54 18.26 -15.29
CA ASN A 305 -41.14 17.04 -14.72
C ASN A 305 -40.18 15.84 -14.78
N GLU A 306 -39.42 15.68 -15.87
CA GLU A 306 -38.38 14.66 -15.98
C GLU A 306 -37.27 14.90 -14.95
N PHE A 307 -36.77 16.13 -14.83
CA PHE A 307 -35.77 16.51 -13.84
C PHE A 307 -36.24 16.23 -12.41
N LYS A 308 -37.48 16.61 -12.07
CA LYS A 308 -38.09 16.32 -10.77
C LYS A 308 -38.19 14.81 -10.50
N LYS A 309 -38.58 14.01 -11.50
CA LYS A 309 -38.66 12.55 -11.39
C LYS A 309 -37.28 11.91 -11.19
N SER A 310 -36.27 12.39 -11.89
CA SER A 310 -34.87 11.96 -11.73
C SER A 310 -34.32 12.29 -10.35
N ILE A 311 -34.57 13.50 -9.84
CA ILE A 311 -34.20 13.89 -8.47
C ILE A 311 -34.90 12.99 -7.45
N SER A 312 -36.22 12.78 -7.55
CA SER A 312 -36.93 11.91 -6.60
C SER A 312 -36.36 10.49 -6.59
N LYS A 313 -36.18 9.88 -7.77
CA LYS A 313 -35.59 8.53 -7.88
C LYS A 313 -34.16 8.47 -7.31
N TYR A 314 -33.35 9.51 -7.52
CA TYR A 314 -32.00 9.59 -6.95
C TYR A 314 -32.04 9.70 -5.42
N VAL A 315 -32.87 10.58 -4.86
CA VAL A 315 -33.02 10.77 -3.41
C VAL A 315 -33.53 9.49 -2.75
N ASP A 316 -34.57 8.86 -3.30
CA ASP A 316 -35.13 7.60 -2.78
C ASP A 316 -34.07 6.48 -2.77
N SER A 317 -33.33 6.33 -3.88
CA SER A 317 -32.22 5.37 -3.99
C SER A 317 -31.09 5.64 -3.01
N ARG A 318 -30.70 6.90 -2.77
CA ARG A 318 -29.68 7.24 -1.77
C ARG A 318 -30.19 7.04 -0.33
N VAL A 319 -31.48 7.18 -0.06
CA VAL A 319 -32.07 6.84 1.25
C VAL A 319 -32.03 5.33 1.49
N GLU A 320 -32.35 4.52 0.48
CA GLU A 320 -32.30 3.06 0.54
C GLU A 320 -30.86 2.56 0.75
N VAL A 321 -29.89 3.03 -0.06
CA VAL A 321 -28.46 2.69 0.10
C VAL A 321 -27.93 3.08 1.48
N ASN A 322 -28.30 4.24 2.04
CA ASN A 322 -27.88 4.62 3.39
C ASN A 322 -28.51 3.76 4.49
N ARG A 323 -29.71 3.22 4.26
CA ARG A 323 -30.38 2.30 5.19
C ARG A 323 -29.66 0.95 5.20
N ASP A 324 -29.34 0.43 4.03
CA ASP A 324 -28.66 -0.87 3.86
C ASP A 324 -27.20 -0.80 4.32
N LEU A 325 -26.51 0.33 4.09
CA LEU A 325 -25.18 0.61 4.64
C LEU A 325 -25.19 0.61 6.18
N LYS A 326 -26.22 1.19 6.81
CA LYS A 326 -26.37 1.16 8.27
C LYS A 326 -26.59 -0.26 8.81
N GLU A 327 -27.35 -1.09 8.09
CA GLU A 327 -27.53 -2.51 8.43
C GLU A 327 -26.20 -3.29 8.27
N HIS A 328 -25.44 -3.05 7.19
CA HIS A 328 -24.13 -3.64 6.95
C HIS A 328 -23.08 -3.23 7.99
N ILE A 329 -23.02 -1.95 8.37
CA ILE A 329 -22.13 -1.47 9.44
C ILE A 329 -22.48 -2.14 10.77
N SER A 330 -23.77 -2.29 11.07
CA SER A 330 -24.22 -2.94 12.31
C SER A 330 -23.83 -4.43 12.35
N SER A 331 -24.11 -5.15 11.26
CA SER A 331 -23.71 -6.56 11.08
C SER A 331 -22.19 -6.76 11.15
N SER A 332 -21.42 -5.88 10.50
CA SER A 332 -19.95 -5.93 10.48
C SER A 332 -19.36 -5.66 11.86
N LYS A 333 -19.92 -4.71 12.60
CA LYS A 333 -19.54 -4.42 13.99
C LYS A 333 -19.78 -5.63 14.89
N ASP A 334 -20.95 -6.25 14.80
CA ASP A 334 -21.30 -7.39 15.66
C ASP A 334 -20.44 -8.63 15.31
N LYS A 335 -20.13 -8.85 14.03
CA LYS A 335 -19.16 -9.87 13.57
C LYS A 335 -17.74 -9.62 14.11
N LEU A 336 -17.25 -8.37 14.04
CA LEU A 336 -15.95 -7.99 14.61
C LEU A 336 -15.88 -8.20 16.12
N ILE A 337 -16.96 -7.93 16.86
CA ILE A 337 -17.04 -8.17 18.30
C ILE A 337 -16.90 -9.67 18.60
N GLU A 338 -17.60 -10.53 17.87
CA GLU A 338 -17.54 -11.98 18.10
C GLU A 338 -16.19 -12.59 17.67
N GLU A 339 -15.60 -12.11 16.56
CA GLU A 339 -14.25 -12.49 16.14
C GLU A 339 -13.20 -12.10 17.19
N ILE A 340 -13.22 -10.86 17.69
CA ILE A 340 -12.32 -10.39 18.76
C ILE A 340 -12.51 -11.21 20.03
N LYS A 341 -13.76 -11.47 20.43
CA LYS A 341 -14.08 -12.28 21.61
C LYS A 341 -13.55 -13.69 21.49
N THR A 342 -13.71 -14.33 20.32
CA THR A 342 -13.19 -15.67 20.04
C THR A 342 -11.65 -15.70 20.09
N ILE A 343 -10.97 -14.70 19.52
CA ILE A 343 -9.50 -14.59 19.58
C ILE A 343 -9.02 -14.42 21.03
N ILE A 344 -9.70 -13.60 21.83
CA ILE A 344 -9.40 -13.42 23.26
C ILE A 344 -9.62 -14.74 24.02
N GLU A 345 -10.77 -15.38 23.88
CA GLU A 345 -11.11 -16.63 24.59
C GLU A 345 -10.12 -17.76 24.25
N ASN A 346 -9.73 -17.92 22.98
CA ASN A 346 -8.72 -18.90 22.56
C ASN A 346 -7.33 -18.57 23.14
N ASN A 347 -6.84 -17.34 22.96
CA ASN A 347 -5.51 -16.95 23.45
C ASN A 347 -5.39 -17.07 24.97
N PHE A 348 -6.43 -16.70 25.73
CA PHE A 348 -6.44 -16.89 27.19
C PHE A 348 -6.51 -18.37 27.58
N GLY A 349 -7.22 -19.21 26.81
CA GLY A 349 -7.23 -20.66 26.98
C GLY A 349 -5.83 -21.28 26.77
N ASP A 350 -5.16 -20.93 25.68
CA ASP A 350 -3.82 -21.43 25.34
C ASP A 350 -2.78 -20.99 26.39
N ILE A 351 -2.78 -19.71 26.78
CA ILE A 351 -1.90 -19.20 27.86
C ILE A 351 -2.17 -19.94 29.18
N ASN A 352 -3.42 -20.20 29.53
CA ASN A 352 -3.76 -20.94 30.75
C ASN A 352 -3.25 -22.39 30.69
N ASN A 353 -3.39 -23.07 29.55
CA ASN A 353 -2.89 -24.42 29.33
C ASN A 353 -1.35 -24.49 29.40
N GLU A 354 -0.65 -23.51 28.83
CA GLU A 354 0.81 -23.40 28.95
C GLU A 354 1.26 -23.17 30.40
N LEU A 355 0.59 -22.28 31.13
CA LEU A 355 0.87 -22.01 32.54
C LEU A 355 0.60 -23.23 33.44
N GLU A 356 -0.47 -23.97 33.19
CA GLU A 356 -0.78 -25.22 33.92
C GLU A 356 0.28 -26.29 33.63
N THR A 357 0.68 -26.45 32.36
CA THR A 357 1.75 -27.38 31.95
C THR A 357 3.09 -27.02 32.59
N LEU A 358 3.46 -25.74 32.60
CA LEU A 358 4.67 -25.23 33.24
C LEU A 358 4.63 -25.43 34.77
N GLY A 359 3.49 -25.15 35.40
CA GLY A 359 3.28 -25.36 36.83
C GLY A 359 3.42 -26.83 37.24
N ASN A 360 2.83 -27.75 36.46
CA ASN A 360 2.95 -29.18 36.67
C ASN A 360 4.41 -29.66 36.54
N SER A 361 5.12 -29.25 35.47
CA SER A 361 6.54 -29.60 35.30
C SER A 361 7.45 -29.02 36.40
N MET A 362 7.14 -27.82 36.89
CA MET A 362 7.85 -27.23 38.03
C MET A 362 7.58 -27.99 39.33
N SER A 363 6.33 -28.44 39.54
CA SER A 363 5.96 -29.28 40.69
C SER A 363 6.69 -30.63 40.69
N GLU A 364 6.79 -31.30 39.53
CA GLU A 364 7.58 -32.54 39.38
C GLU A 364 9.05 -32.32 39.74
N LYS A 365 9.69 -31.28 39.18
CA LYS A 365 11.11 -30.96 39.48
C LYS A 365 11.36 -30.62 40.95
N ILE A 366 10.39 -29.99 41.62
CA ILE A 366 10.45 -29.73 43.07
C ILE A 366 10.35 -31.06 43.85
N GLN A 367 9.48 -31.98 43.45
CA GLN A 367 9.39 -33.31 44.05
C GLN A 367 10.67 -34.13 43.85
N GLU A 368 11.22 -34.17 42.63
CA GLU A 368 12.50 -34.82 42.32
C GLU A 368 13.64 -34.26 43.19
N SER A 369 13.75 -32.92 43.26
CA SER A 369 14.75 -32.24 44.09
C SER A 369 14.59 -32.57 45.57
N THR A 370 13.35 -32.67 46.06
CA THR A 370 13.04 -33.04 47.46
C THR A 370 13.48 -34.49 47.75
N GLN A 371 13.21 -35.43 46.84
CA GLN A 371 13.68 -36.82 46.97
C GLN A 371 15.21 -36.92 46.95
N MET A 372 15.87 -36.12 46.11
CA MET A 372 17.33 -36.06 46.06
C MET A 372 17.93 -35.53 47.38
N ILE A 373 17.31 -34.52 47.99
CA ILE A 373 17.72 -34.01 49.32
C ILE A 373 17.59 -35.09 50.39
N LEU A 374 16.45 -35.80 50.45
CA LEU A 374 16.23 -36.88 51.41
C LEU A 374 17.28 -38.01 51.26
N HIS A 375 17.64 -38.36 50.02
CA HIS A 375 18.69 -39.36 49.78
C HIS A 375 20.08 -38.87 50.19
N ILE A 376 20.39 -37.58 50.00
CA ILE A 376 21.64 -36.98 50.49
C ILE A 376 21.68 -37.00 52.03
N GLU A 377 20.57 -36.71 52.72
CA GLU A 377 20.49 -36.81 54.18
C GLU A 377 20.71 -38.25 54.68
N GLU A 378 20.14 -39.24 54.00
CA GLU A 378 20.38 -40.67 54.28
C GLU A 378 21.85 -41.05 54.11
N LEU A 379 22.49 -40.64 53.00
CA LEU A 379 23.91 -40.87 52.75
C LEU A 379 24.79 -40.20 53.83
N VAL A 380 24.50 -38.96 54.21
CA VAL A 380 25.22 -38.25 55.29
C VAL A 380 25.09 -38.97 56.63
N ASN A 381 23.91 -39.50 56.97
CA ASN A 381 23.70 -40.28 58.19
C ASN A 381 24.45 -41.63 58.16
N ASN A 382 24.49 -42.32 57.02
CA ASN A 382 25.28 -43.53 56.83
C ASN A 382 26.78 -43.25 56.95
N TYR A 383 27.31 -42.19 56.31
CA TYR A 383 28.71 -41.80 56.45
C TYR A 383 29.06 -41.41 57.89
N LYS A 384 28.19 -40.66 58.58
CA LYS A 384 28.36 -40.33 60.00
C LYS A 384 28.48 -41.59 60.86
N THR A 385 27.62 -42.57 60.63
CA THR A 385 27.64 -43.87 61.33
C THR A 385 28.93 -44.64 61.07
N ASN A 386 29.35 -44.72 59.80
CA ASN A 386 30.60 -45.38 59.41
C ASN A 386 31.85 -44.71 59.99
N ILE A 387 31.88 -43.38 60.03
CA ILE A 387 32.96 -42.60 60.66
C ILE A 387 33.02 -42.89 62.16
N THR A 388 31.87 -42.91 62.86
CA THR A 388 31.83 -43.28 64.28
C THR A 388 32.35 -44.69 64.51
N ALA A 389 31.87 -45.69 63.76
CA ALA A 389 32.33 -47.07 63.89
C ALA A 389 33.84 -47.23 63.60
N THR A 390 34.38 -46.48 62.62
CA THR A 390 35.82 -46.50 62.31
C THR A 390 36.63 -45.82 63.43
N ASN A 391 36.13 -44.71 63.99
CA ASN A 391 36.75 -44.04 65.13
C ASN A 391 36.81 -44.97 66.36
N ASP A 392 35.73 -45.70 66.65
CA ASP A 392 35.68 -46.66 67.75
C ASP A 392 36.65 -47.84 67.53
N GLN A 393 36.77 -48.34 66.30
CA GLN A 393 37.79 -49.34 65.93
C GLN A 393 39.23 -48.82 66.08
N VAL A 394 39.50 -47.56 65.70
CA VAL A 394 40.82 -46.94 65.86
C VAL A 394 41.16 -46.78 67.35
N ASN A 395 40.21 -46.36 68.19
CA ASN A 395 40.41 -46.24 69.63
C ASN A 395 40.67 -47.61 70.27
N SER A 396 39.86 -48.63 69.94
CA SER A 396 40.06 -50.00 70.42
C SER A 396 41.42 -50.58 70.00
N LEU A 397 41.88 -50.30 68.76
CA LEU A 397 43.19 -50.71 68.30
C LEU A 397 44.33 -49.98 69.05
N ALA A 398 44.16 -48.70 69.38
CA ALA A 398 45.12 -47.93 70.16
C ALA A 398 45.27 -48.51 71.58
N GLU A 399 44.15 -48.81 72.26
CA GLU A 399 44.13 -49.47 73.58
C GLU A 399 44.81 -50.86 73.53
N ASP A 400 44.53 -51.66 72.49
CA ASP A 400 45.15 -52.98 72.29
C ASP A 400 46.67 -52.89 72.03
N ILE A 401 47.13 -51.84 71.33
CA ILE A 401 48.56 -51.58 71.10
C ILE A 401 49.22 -51.15 72.41
N GLU A 402 48.64 -50.21 73.15
CA GLU A 402 49.16 -49.74 74.44
C GLU A 402 49.31 -50.91 75.43
N LYS A 403 48.26 -51.73 75.56
CA LYS A 403 48.26 -52.93 76.40
C LYS A 403 49.29 -53.99 75.96
N LYS A 404 49.52 -54.17 74.66
CA LYS A 404 50.58 -55.07 74.14
C LYS A 404 51.98 -54.52 74.39
N ILE A 405 52.18 -53.21 74.29
CA ILE A 405 53.44 -52.55 74.62
C ILE A 405 53.74 -52.74 76.11
N GLU A 406 52.77 -52.45 76.98
CA GLU A 406 52.90 -52.62 78.44
C GLU A 406 53.23 -54.08 78.80
N THR A 407 52.41 -55.04 78.36
CA THR A 407 52.63 -56.48 78.64
C THR A 407 53.91 -57.06 78.03
N SER A 408 54.49 -56.43 77.00
CA SER A 408 55.79 -56.84 76.44
C SER A 408 56.98 -56.18 77.14
N LEU A 409 56.82 -54.95 77.63
CA LEU A 409 57.88 -54.21 78.33
C LEU A 409 58.08 -54.69 79.77
N THR A 410 57.02 -55.00 80.52
CA THR A 410 57.17 -55.42 81.93
C THR A 410 58.06 -56.67 82.10
N PRO A 411 57.92 -57.76 81.31
CA PRO A 411 58.79 -58.93 81.42
C PRO A 411 60.23 -58.64 80.99
N LEU A 412 60.43 -57.78 79.99
CA LEU A 412 61.75 -57.35 79.53
C LEU A 412 62.47 -56.54 80.62
N GLN A 413 61.77 -55.59 81.23
CA GLN A 413 62.28 -54.76 82.32
C GLN A 413 62.65 -55.63 83.53
N ASN A 414 61.75 -56.51 83.97
CA ASN A 414 62.04 -57.47 85.04
C ASN A 414 63.26 -58.36 84.74
N ASN A 415 63.43 -58.83 83.50
CA ASN A 415 64.59 -59.65 83.11
C ASN A 415 65.91 -58.86 83.10
N ILE A 416 65.86 -57.59 82.72
CA ILE A 416 67.01 -56.66 82.78
C ILE A 416 67.37 -56.41 84.25
N ASP A 417 66.40 -56.13 85.11
CA ASP A 417 66.61 -55.89 86.53
C ASP A 417 67.18 -57.13 87.24
N GLU A 418 66.62 -58.33 86.98
CA GLU A 418 67.17 -59.61 87.47
C GLU A 418 68.64 -59.82 87.02
N LYS A 419 68.97 -59.52 85.76
CA LYS A 419 70.34 -59.63 85.25
C LYS A 419 71.28 -58.62 85.89
N ILE A 420 70.83 -57.39 86.13
CA ILE A 420 71.61 -56.35 86.82
C ILE A 420 71.89 -56.78 88.26
N VAL A 421 70.89 -57.29 88.99
CA VAL A 421 71.04 -57.82 90.35
C VAL A 421 72.02 -59.00 90.38
N LYS A 422 71.90 -59.94 89.43
CA LYS A 422 72.81 -61.09 89.33
C LYS A 422 74.24 -60.66 89.01
N LEU A 423 74.44 -59.78 88.04
CA LEU A 423 75.76 -59.25 87.67
C LEU A 423 76.40 -58.48 88.84
N SER A 424 75.61 -57.68 89.58
CA SER A 424 76.06 -56.97 90.78
C SER A 424 76.53 -57.96 91.87
N THR A 425 75.82 -59.07 92.05
CA THR A 425 76.18 -60.14 92.99
C THR A 425 77.47 -60.85 92.56
N GLU A 426 77.62 -61.18 91.28
CA GLU A 426 78.84 -61.79 90.72
C GLU A 426 80.07 -60.85 90.83
N LEU A 427 79.89 -59.54 90.57
CA LEU A 427 80.91 -58.51 90.77
C LEU A 427 81.33 -58.38 92.24
N GLN A 428 80.38 -58.49 93.18
CA GLN A 428 80.67 -58.46 94.61
C GLN A 428 81.49 -59.69 95.02
N HIS A 429 81.11 -60.89 94.59
CA HIS A 429 81.93 -62.09 94.79
C HIS A 429 83.34 -61.98 94.20
N PHE A 430 83.49 -61.40 93.00
CA PHE A 430 84.81 -61.17 92.41
C PHE A 430 85.65 -60.18 93.22
N LYS A 431 85.04 -59.11 93.75
CA LYS A 431 85.69 -58.13 94.61
C LYS A 431 86.15 -58.74 95.94
N ASP A 432 85.36 -59.65 96.51
CA ASP A 432 85.71 -60.38 97.73
C ASP A 432 86.86 -61.36 97.46
N TYR A 433 86.80 -62.12 96.37
CA TYR A 433 87.87 -63.04 95.95
C TYR A 433 89.19 -62.30 95.65
N ASN A 434 89.13 -61.13 95.02
CA ASN A 434 90.31 -60.29 94.78
C ASN A 434 90.87 -59.70 96.10
N SER A 435 90.01 -59.47 97.10
CA SER A 435 90.43 -59.08 98.45
C SER A 435 91.15 -60.23 99.18
N GLU A 436 90.68 -61.48 99.03
CA GLU A 436 91.40 -62.67 99.51
C GLU A 436 92.75 -62.88 98.82
N ILE A 437 92.81 -62.72 97.49
CA ILE A 437 94.06 -62.75 96.71
C ILE A 437 95.02 -61.67 97.21
N LYS A 438 94.54 -60.46 97.49
CA LYS A 438 95.36 -59.37 98.07
C LYS A 438 95.91 -59.76 99.44
N ILE A 439 95.10 -60.34 100.33
CA ILE A 439 95.55 -60.85 101.64
C ILE A 439 96.58 -61.97 101.47
N LEU A 440 96.42 -62.85 100.47
CA LEU A 440 97.42 -63.87 100.12
C LEU A 440 98.73 -63.25 99.62
N PHE A 441 98.68 -62.22 98.78
CA PHE A 441 99.86 -61.47 98.35
C PHE A 441 100.56 -60.74 99.51
N GLU A 442 99.80 -60.15 100.45
CA GLU A 442 100.37 -59.54 101.65
C GLU A 442 101.03 -60.58 102.58
N LYS A 443 100.45 -61.78 102.70
CA LYS A 443 101.08 -62.92 103.40
C LYS A 443 102.35 -63.39 102.68
N LEU A 444 102.31 -63.53 101.36
CA LEU A 444 103.48 -63.89 100.54
C LEU A 444 104.60 -62.84 100.63
N GLN A 445 104.26 -61.54 100.58
CA GLN A 445 105.22 -60.46 100.81
C GLN A 445 105.84 -60.58 102.20
N LYS A 446 105.06 -60.79 103.27
CA LYS A 446 105.62 -61.03 104.63
C LYS A 446 106.56 -62.23 104.68
N ILE A 447 106.23 -63.33 104.01
CA ILE A 447 107.10 -64.52 103.92
C ILE A 447 108.39 -64.19 103.16
N ILE A 448 108.31 -63.56 101.99
CA ILE A 448 109.46 -63.17 101.16
C ILE A 448 110.36 -62.16 101.89
N THR A 449 109.78 -61.19 102.60
CA THR A 449 110.53 -60.25 103.46
C THR A 449 111.19 -60.97 104.63
N GLY A 450 110.53 -61.96 105.23
CA GLY A 450 111.12 -62.84 106.25
C GLY A 450 112.33 -63.62 105.72
N PHE A 451 112.23 -64.20 104.51
CA PHE A 451 113.37 -64.86 103.85
C PHE A 451 114.51 -63.90 103.49
N ARG A 452 114.20 -62.68 103.04
CA ARG A 452 115.21 -61.64 102.74
C ARG A 452 115.96 -61.12 103.96
N ASN A 453 115.42 -61.30 105.16
CA ASN A 453 116.09 -60.96 106.42
C ASN A 453 116.90 -62.14 107.00
N LEU A 454 117.01 -63.25 106.27
CA LEU A 454 117.79 -64.45 106.62
C LEU A 454 118.96 -64.71 105.64
N SER A 455 119.29 -63.72 104.82
CA SER A 455 120.44 -63.66 103.89
C SER A 455 121.14 -62.30 104.02
#